data_AF-A0A4D8RSY8-F1
#
_entry.id   AF-A0A4D8RSY8-F1
#
_cell.length_a   1.000
_cell.length_b   1.000
_cell.length_c   1.000
_cell.angle_alpha   90.00
_cell.angle_beta   90.00
_cell.angle_gamma   90.00
#
_symmetry.space_group_name_H-M   'P 1'
#
loop_
_entity.id
_entity.type
_entity.pdbx_description
1 polymer ?
#
loop_
_entity_poly.entity_id
_entity_poly.type
_entity_poly.pdbx_seq_one_letter_code
_entity_poly.pdbx_strand_id
1 'polypeptide(L)'
;MVRYIESKRDKKDNANGRSSENWTKRKTVYVYPSKKCVFLVLDDPKEGKYSYGVRIQPIYGGYYSSKEKKWYRSYELRDYNVVLNVDRDMADSIKKGILVVRGFQEEDILLWPEEAREDAQETE
;
A
#
# COMPACT_ATOMS: atom_id res chain seq x y z
N MET A 1 3.90 -16.32 55.50
CA MET A 1 3.36 -14.98 55.16
C MET A 1 3.92 -14.59 53.80
N VAL A 2 3.11 -14.77 52.74
CA VAL A 2 3.51 -14.56 51.34
C VAL A 2 3.27 -13.10 50.99
N ARG A 3 4.27 -12.39 50.46
CA ARG A 3 4.10 -11.04 49.89
C ARG A 3 4.09 -11.13 48.37
N TYR A 4 2.89 -11.14 47.80
CA TYR A 4 2.63 -10.70 46.44
C TYR A 4 2.68 -9.17 46.42
N ILE A 5 3.39 -8.57 45.46
CA ILE A 5 3.25 -7.15 45.16
C ILE A 5 2.65 -7.06 43.76
N GLU A 6 1.36 -6.73 43.72
CA GLU A 6 0.63 -6.42 42.50
C GLU A 6 0.98 -5.03 41.97
N SER A 7 1.15 -5.02 40.66
CA SER A 7 1.10 -3.95 39.66
C SER A 7 0.31 -2.68 39.99
N LYS A 8 0.88 -1.53 39.60
CA LYS A 8 0.19 -0.47 38.85
C LYS A 8 1.14 0.18 37.83
N ARG A 9 0.96 -0.12 36.54
CA ARG A 9 1.42 0.73 35.44
C ARG A 9 0.21 1.06 34.60
N ASP A 10 -0.34 2.24 34.83
CA ASP A 10 -1.36 2.85 34.00
C ASP A 10 -0.80 3.01 32.58
N LYS A 11 -1.20 2.09 31.69
CA LYS A 11 -0.99 2.25 30.26
C LYS A 11 -2.10 3.17 29.77
N LYS A 12 -1.74 4.44 29.57
CA LYS A 12 -2.56 5.46 28.97
C LYS A 12 -2.87 5.03 27.53
N ASP A 13 -4.09 4.56 27.32
CA ASP A 13 -4.67 4.30 26.00
C ASP A 13 -4.78 5.62 25.24
N ASN A 14 -3.82 5.88 24.35
CA ASN A 14 -4.00 6.92 23.33
C ASN A 14 -4.97 6.40 22.28
N ALA A 15 -6.25 6.61 22.57
CA ALA A 15 -7.35 6.58 21.62
C ALA A 15 -7.14 7.66 20.54
N ASN A 16 -6.44 7.32 19.46
CA ASN A 16 -6.53 8.09 18.23
C ASN A 16 -7.63 7.50 17.36
N GLY A 17 -8.79 8.14 17.45
CA GLY A 17 -9.91 7.93 16.56
C GLY A 17 -9.55 8.18 15.10
N ARG A 18 -9.98 7.26 14.25
CA ARG A 18 -10.59 7.49 12.94
C ARG A 18 -11.04 6.13 12.42
N SER A 19 -12.28 5.79 12.74
CA SER A 19 -13.02 4.72 12.10
C SER A 19 -13.25 5.13 10.64
N SER A 20 -12.36 4.73 9.74
CA SER A 20 -12.71 4.61 8.33
C SER A 20 -13.55 3.33 8.19
N GLU A 21 -14.83 3.59 8.07
CA GLU A 21 -15.95 2.70 7.81
C GLU A 21 -15.65 1.60 6.77
N ASN A 22 -15.97 0.36 7.14
CA ASN A 22 -16.26 -0.80 6.28
C ASN A 22 -15.19 -1.29 5.28
N TRP A 23 -14.02 -1.72 5.78
CA TRP A 23 -13.25 -2.79 5.13
C TRP A 23 -12.89 -3.85 6.19
N THR A 24 -13.68 -4.91 6.21
CA THR A 24 -13.58 -6.10 7.07
C THR A 24 -12.12 -6.40 7.48
N LYS A 25 -11.76 -6.19 8.76
CA LYS A 25 -10.50 -6.52 9.49
C LYS A 25 -9.37 -7.24 8.70
N ARG A 26 -8.93 -6.72 7.55
CA ARG A 26 -7.81 -7.30 6.81
C ARG A 26 -6.55 -6.99 7.59
N LYS A 27 -5.68 -7.99 7.76
CA LYS A 27 -4.39 -7.81 8.43
C LYS A 27 -3.61 -6.71 7.69
N THR A 28 -3.16 -5.69 8.41
CA THR A 28 -2.34 -4.62 7.82
C THR A 28 -0.90 -5.07 7.70
N VAL A 29 -0.32 -4.92 6.51
CA VAL A 29 1.09 -5.27 6.23
C VAL A 29 1.79 -4.03 5.70
N TYR A 30 2.90 -3.69 6.35
CA TYR A 30 3.80 -2.63 5.92
C TYR A 30 4.91 -3.24 5.08
N VAL A 31 5.09 -2.69 3.88
CA VAL A 31 6.01 -3.24 2.88
C VAL A 31 6.83 -2.16 2.20
N TYR A 32 7.97 -2.56 1.64
CA TYR A 32 8.80 -1.75 0.75
C TYR A 32 8.73 -2.32 -0.67
N PRO A 33 8.65 -1.48 -1.71
CA PRO A 33 8.58 -1.95 -3.08
C PRO A 33 9.92 -2.54 -3.53
N SER A 34 9.87 -3.60 -4.33
CA SER A 34 11.03 -4.08 -5.10
C SER A 34 11.46 -3.08 -6.20
N LYS A 35 12.51 -3.41 -6.94
CA LYS A 35 13.02 -2.61 -8.06
C LYS A 35 11.99 -2.45 -9.19
N LYS A 36 11.23 -3.51 -9.52
CA LYS A 36 10.18 -3.51 -10.55
C LYS A 36 8.83 -3.87 -9.93
N CYS A 37 7.88 -2.93 -9.93
CA CYS A 37 6.55 -3.17 -9.37
C CYS A 37 5.49 -2.23 -9.98
N VAL A 38 4.24 -2.67 -9.90
CA VAL A 38 3.07 -1.88 -10.32
C VAL A 38 2.02 -1.93 -9.21
N PHE A 39 1.46 -0.78 -8.85
CA PHE A 39 0.42 -0.69 -7.83
C PHE A 39 -0.48 0.53 -8.02
N LEU A 40 -1.73 0.40 -7.57
CA LEU A 40 -2.70 1.50 -7.52
C LEU A 40 -2.67 2.16 -6.15
N VAL A 41 -2.61 3.49 -6.12
CA VAL A 41 -2.62 4.28 -4.89
C VAL A 41 -4.05 4.47 -4.41
N LEU A 42 -4.34 4.04 -3.17
CA LEU A 42 -5.71 4.05 -2.64
C LEU A 42 -6.01 5.26 -1.75
N ASP A 43 -5.00 5.83 -1.11
CA ASP A 43 -5.09 7.04 -0.27
C ASP A 43 -3.86 7.93 -0.52
N ASP A 44 -3.95 9.21 -0.14
CA ASP A 44 -2.79 10.09 -0.18
C ASP A 44 -1.72 9.68 0.85
N PRO A 45 -0.43 9.93 0.58
CA PRO A 45 0.65 9.61 1.49
C PRO A 45 0.48 10.31 2.85
N LYS A 46 0.69 9.55 3.92
CA LYS A 46 0.67 10.07 5.29
C LYS A 46 2.08 10.08 5.85
N GLU A 47 2.49 11.22 6.36
CA GLU A 47 3.80 11.37 7.00
C GLU A 47 3.85 10.58 8.31
N GLY A 48 4.85 9.71 8.43
CA GLY A 48 5.25 9.06 9.67
C GLY A 48 6.54 9.68 10.21
N LYS A 49 7.04 9.14 11.34
CA LYS A 49 8.24 9.68 12.01
C LYS A 49 9.51 9.65 11.15
N TYR A 50 9.61 8.69 10.22
CA TYR A 50 10.82 8.43 9.43
C TYR A 50 10.57 8.17 7.94
N SER A 51 9.30 8.06 7.53
CA SER A 51 8.91 7.72 6.17
C SER A 51 7.47 8.11 5.92
N TYR A 52 7.06 8.13 4.66
CA TYR A 52 5.66 8.26 4.30
C TYR A 52 5.06 6.87 4.12
N GLY A 53 3.84 6.69 4.63
CA GLY A 53 3.05 5.48 4.44
C GLY A 53 1.89 5.78 3.50
N VAL A 54 1.78 5.00 2.43
CA VAL A 54 0.68 5.13 1.47
C VAL A 54 -0.05 3.81 1.32
N ARG A 55 -1.39 3.83 1.37
CA ARG A 55 -2.18 2.62 1.19
C ARG A 55 -2.29 2.30 -0.29
N ILE A 56 -2.02 1.05 -0.67
CA ILE A 56 -1.97 0.63 -2.08
C ILE A 56 -2.73 -0.66 -2.33
N GLN A 57 -3.08 -0.89 -3.60
CA GLN A 57 -3.43 -2.19 -4.14
C GLN A 57 -2.27 -2.69 -5.01
N PRO A 58 -1.50 -3.70 -4.56
CA PRO A 58 -0.47 -4.32 -5.37
C PRO A 58 -1.05 -5.00 -6.61
N ILE A 59 -0.44 -4.77 -7.77
CA ILE A 59 -0.82 -5.39 -9.05
C ILE A 59 0.29 -6.35 -9.49
N TYR A 60 1.52 -5.87 -9.56
CA TYR A 60 2.68 -6.65 -10.00
C TYR A 60 3.93 -6.38 -9.16
N GLY A 61 4.80 -7.39 -9.07
CA GLY A 61 6.13 -7.27 -8.46
C GLY A 61 6.22 -7.87 -7.06
N GLY A 62 7.38 -7.66 -6.45
CA GLY A 62 7.71 -8.10 -5.09
C GLY A 62 7.68 -6.97 -4.07
N TYR A 63 7.38 -7.32 -2.83
CA TYR A 63 7.22 -6.39 -1.70
C TYR A 63 7.86 -6.98 -0.45
N TYR A 64 8.81 -6.28 0.17
CA TYR A 64 9.50 -6.77 1.35
C TYR A 64 8.87 -6.20 2.62
N SER A 65 8.49 -7.05 3.58
CA SER A 65 8.10 -6.61 4.92
C SER A 65 9.28 -6.74 5.87
N SER A 66 9.77 -5.61 6.38
CA SER A 66 10.84 -5.59 7.39
C SER A 66 10.39 -6.19 8.73
N LYS A 67 9.12 -6.00 9.08
CA LYS A 67 8.51 -6.53 10.32
C LYS A 67 8.48 -8.06 10.33
N GLU A 68 8.12 -8.66 9.21
CA GLU A 68 8.01 -10.13 9.08
C GLU A 68 9.26 -10.77 8.47
N LYS A 69 10.24 -9.96 8.04
CA LYS A 69 11.46 -10.37 7.33
C LYS A 69 11.16 -11.28 6.12
N LYS A 70 10.06 -11.02 5.43
CA LYS A 70 9.54 -11.84 4.33
C LYS A 70 9.34 -11.01 3.06
N TRP A 71 9.66 -11.62 1.93
CA TRP A 71 9.24 -11.16 0.61
C TRP A 71 7.86 -11.71 0.26
N TYR A 72 7.00 -10.82 -0.19
CA TYR A 72 5.67 -11.09 -0.69
C TYR A 72 5.61 -10.83 -2.19
N ARG A 73 4.90 -11.67 -2.92
CA ARG A 73 4.45 -11.37 -4.28
C ARG A 73 3.13 -10.61 -4.24
N SER A 74 2.85 -9.80 -5.26
CA SER A 74 1.62 -8.98 -5.33
C SER A 74 0.34 -9.78 -5.09
N TYR A 75 0.25 -11.01 -5.63
CA TYR A 75 -0.93 -11.87 -5.44
C TYR A 75 -1.13 -12.35 -4.00
N GLU A 76 -0.06 -12.53 -3.22
CA GLU A 76 -0.16 -12.90 -1.80
C GLU A 76 -0.73 -11.76 -0.96
N LEU A 77 -0.61 -10.51 -1.44
CA LEU A 77 -1.04 -9.32 -0.72
C LEU A 77 -2.48 -8.89 -1.03
N ARG A 78 -3.20 -9.58 -1.93
CA ARG A 78 -4.56 -9.20 -2.38
C ARG A 78 -5.58 -9.10 -1.24
N ASP A 79 -5.46 -9.95 -0.23
CA ASP A 79 -6.37 -10.01 0.92
C ASP A 79 -5.88 -9.24 2.14
N TYR A 80 -4.79 -8.48 2.01
CA TYR A 80 -4.22 -7.66 3.07
C TYR A 80 -4.59 -6.20 2.90
N ASN A 81 -4.51 -5.43 3.99
CA ASN A 81 -4.46 -3.98 3.91
C ASN A 81 -2.99 -3.56 3.78
N VAL A 82 -2.57 -3.18 2.57
CA VAL A 82 -1.14 -2.97 2.27
C VAL A 82 -0.79 -1.50 2.41
N VAL A 83 0.16 -1.22 3.28
CA VAL A 83 0.77 0.10 3.42
C VAL A 83 2.18 0.04 2.86
N LEU A 84 2.42 0.77 1.78
CA LEU A 84 3.73 0.93 1.18
C LEU A 84 4.49 2.03 1.93
N ASN A 85 5.69 1.72 2.39
CA ASN A 85 6.63 2.72 2.85
C ASN A 85 7.33 3.32 1.63
N VAL A 86 7.24 4.63 1.50
CA VAL A 86 7.87 5.42 0.44
C VAL A 86 8.74 6.52 1.04
N ASP A 87 9.76 6.93 0.28
CA ASP A 87 10.56 8.11 0.60
C ASP A 87 9.77 9.39 0.30
N ARG A 88 10.34 10.54 0.68
CA ARG A 88 9.69 11.85 0.52
C ARG A 88 9.50 12.19 -0.96
N ASP A 89 10.51 11.97 -1.80
CA ASP A 89 10.47 12.32 -3.22
C ASP A 89 9.32 11.58 -3.94
N MET A 90 9.14 10.29 -3.63
CA MET A 90 8.03 9.52 -4.15
C MET A 90 6.70 9.96 -3.54
N ALA A 91 6.64 10.27 -2.24
CA ALA A 91 5.43 10.73 -1.57
C ALA A 91 4.88 12.03 -2.20
N ASP A 92 5.75 12.96 -2.55
CA ASP A 92 5.36 14.24 -3.16
C ASP A 92 4.82 14.05 -4.59
N SER A 93 5.20 12.96 -5.25
CA SER A 93 4.83 12.65 -6.64
C SER A 93 3.55 11.81 -6.77
N ILE A 94 3.17 11.05 -5.74
CA ILE A 94 2.02 10.13 -5.80
C ILE A 94 0.76 10.76 -5.20
N LYS A 95 -0.38 10.53 -5.86
CA LYS A 95 -1.71 10.95 -5.40
C LYS A 95 -2.67 9.78 -5.43
N LYS A 96 -3.73 9.84 -4.62
CA LYS A 96 -4.82 8.87 -4.66
C LYS A 96 -5.36 8.67 -6.09
N GLY A 97 -5.60 7.41 -6.46
CA GLY A 97 -6.18 7.02 -7.74
C GLY A 97 -5.17 6.80 -8.87
N ILE A 98 -3.89 7.15 -8.66
CA ILE A 98 -2.85 6.97 -9.68
C ILE A 98 -2.32 5.54 -9.68
N LEU A 99 -2.16 4.98 -10.88
CA LEU A 99 -1.40 3.76 -11.12
C LEU A 99 0.09 4.10 -11.22
N VAL A 100 0.91 3.52 -10.34
CA VAL A 100 2.36 3.73 -10.32
C VAL A 100 3.03 2.53 -10.96
N VAL A 101 3.84 2.78 -12.01
CA VAL A 101 4.70 1.79 -12.66
C VAL A 101 6.15 2.18 -12.37
N ARG A 102 6.86 1.35 -11.61
CA ARG A 102 8.23 1.63 -11.16
C ARG A 102 9.23 0.63 -11.74
N GLY A 103 10.37 1.15 -12.22
CA GLY A 103 11.51 0.35 -12.67
C GLY A 103 11.34 -0.29 -14.05
N PHE A 104 10.33 0.14 -14.80
CA PHE A 104 10.15 -0.18 -16.22
C PHE A 104 10.64 1.00 -17.05
N GLN A 105 11.08 0.71 -18.27
CA GLN A 105 11.34 1.76 -19.25
C GLN A 105 9.99 2.23 -19.80
N GLU A 106 9.89 3.50 -20.18
CA GLU A 106 8.61 4.06 -20.66
C GLU A 106 8.17 3.39 -21.96
N GLU A 107 9.14 3.01 -22.80
CA GLU A 107 8.94 2.32 -24.07
C GLU A 107 8.36 0.89 -23.89
N ASP A 108 8.47 0.31 -22.70
CA ASP A 108 7.91 -1.01 -22.36
C ASP A 108 6.44 -0.91 -21.88
N ILE A 109 5.89 0.29 -21.74
CA ILE A 109 4.56 0.53 -21.16
C ILE A 109 3.58 0.94 -22.26
N LEU A 110 2.69 0.03 -22.63
CA LEU A 110 1.55 0.33 -23.49
C LEU A 110 0.33 0.71 -22.65
N LEU A 111 -0.12 1.96 -22.77
CA LEU A 111 -1.43 2.38 -22.28
C LEU A 111 -2.46 2.17 -23.38
N TRP A 112 -3.42 1.27 -23.15
CA TRP A 112 -4.48 1.00 -24.12
C TRP A 112 -5.68 1.92 -23.89
N PRO A 113 -6.03 2.82 -24.82
CA PRO A 113 -7.14 3.76 -24.66
C PRO A 113 -8.50 3.05 -24.79
N GLU A 114 -9.51 3.57 -24.11
CA GLU A 114 -10.88 3.03 -24.13
C GLU A 114 -11.60 3.31 -25.48
N GLU A 115 -11.23 4.39 -26.16
CA GLU A 115 -11.84 4.91 -27.40
C GLU A 115 -11.53 4.06 -28.65
N ALA A 116 -10.56 3.14 -28.61
CA ALA A 116 -10.21 2.29 -29.75
C ALA A 116 -11.26 1.20 -30.09
N ARG A 117 -12.47 1.29 -29.53
CA ARG A 117 -13.56 0.32 -29.70
C ARG A 117 -14.67 0.78 -30.65
N GLU A 118 -14.79 2.08 -30.94
CA GLU A 118 -15.91 2.60 -31.75
C GLU A 118 -15.67 2.48 -33.26
N ASP A 119 -14.41 2.47 -33.72
CA ASP A 119 -14.09 2.44 -35.16
C ASP A 119 -14.17 1.05 -35.81
N ALA A 120 -14.49 0.00 -35.05
CA ALA A 120 -14.47 -1.40 -35.53
C ALA A 120 -15.85 -2.00 -35.82
N GLN A 121 -16.94 -1.22 -35.75
CA GLN A 121 -18.31 -1.75 -35.96
C GLN A 121 -19.09 -1.13 -37.13
N GLU A 122 -18.51 -0.23 -37.93
CA GLU A 122 -19.15 0.26 -39.16
C GLU A 122 -18.41 -0.26 -40.41
N THR A 123 -18.56 -1.55 -40.70
CA THR A 123 -18.36 -2.09 -42.06
C THR A 123 -19.09 -3.43 -42.18
N GLU A 124 -20.40 -3.37 -42.40
CA GLU A 124 -21.15 -4.35 -43.21
C GLU A 124 -22.48 -3.75 -43.68
#